data_AF-A0A661H360-F1
#
_entry.id   AF-A0A661H360-F1
#
_cell.length_a   1.000
_cell.length_b   1.000
_cell.length_c   1.000
_cell.angle_alpha   90.00
_cell.angle_beta   90.00
_cell.angle_gamma   90.00
#
_symmetry.space_group_name_H-M   'P 1'
#
loop_
_entity.id
_entity.type
_entity.pdbx_description
1 polymer ?
#
loop_
_entity_poly.entity_id
_entity_poly.type
_entity_poly.pdbx_seq_one_letter_code
_entity_poly.pdbx_strand_id
1 'polypeptide(L)'
;MTDQIVPDFIQVPANAHSFAARKPVYGVGVNDAWYMVCATRVGGARATCPYYLPWTNMLKRCYSLPFQERQPTYLGCSVVPEWLSFMAFRAWMASQDWYGKDLDKDILVPGNKTYGPGTCVFISRATNSLLNTNGAVRGAHPQGVYSHRSGRYVAQCNINGRRVCIGLYNTPEEAFGVYRACKSVVVWEAANLQTDPRVKAALLRYSAGLGGGSTSSAA
;
A
#
# COMPACT_ATOMS: atom_id res chain seq x y z
N MET A 1 12.97 -9.52 22.54
CA MET A 1 12.06 -9.13 21.44
C MET A 1 10.88 -10.06 21.50
N THR A 2 9.80 -9.62 22.14
CA THR A 2 8.54 -10.37 22.19
C THR A 2 7.93 -10.36 20.80
N ASP A 3 7.93 -11.52 20.13
CA ASP A 3 7.09 -11.77 18.95
C ASP A 3 5.69 -11.27 19.33
N GLN A 4 5.21 -10.20 18.68
CA GLN A 4 3.79 -9.85 18.75
C GLN A 4 3.04 -11.12 18.33
N ILE A 5 2.26 -11.65 19.27
CA ILE A 5 1.62 -12.96 19.19
C ILE A 5 0.90 -13.03 17.86
N VAL A 6 1.45 -13.78 16.90
CA VAL A 6 0.70 -14.28 15.76
C VAL A 6 -0.08 -15.44 16.34
N PRO A 7 -1.36 -15.27 16.68
CA PRO A 7 -2.12 -16.39 17.20
C PRO A 7 -2.21 -17.39 16.04
N ASP A 8 -1.85 -18.65 16.30
CA ASP A 8 -2.18 -19.82 15.47
C ASP A 8 -1.18 -20.27 14.38
N PHE A 9 0.04 -19.72 14.26
CA PHE A 9 1.05 -20.32 13.36
C PHE A 9 2.15 -21.05 14.14
N ILE A 10 2.13 -22.38 14.08
CA ILE A 10 3.17 -23.24 14.65
C ILE A 10 4.25 -23.48 13.61
N GLN A 11 5.49 -23.14 13.96
CA GLN A 11 6.66 -23.40 13.12
C GLN A 11 7.06 -24.87 13.26
N VAL A 12 6.63 -25.69 12.29
CA VAL A 12 7.08 -27.09 12.19
C VAL A 12 8.35 -27.12 11.35
N PRO A 13 9.46 -27.73 11.82
CA PRO A 13 10.70 -27.84 11.06
C PRO A 13 10.47 -28.42 9.67
N ALA A 14 11.15 -27.87 8.67
CA ALA A 14 11.12 -28.40 7.32
C ALA A 14 11.94 -29.70 7.25
N ASN A 15 11.41 -30.70 6.57
CA ASN A 15 12.13 -31.94 6.29
C ASN A 15 12.84 -31.89 4.92
N ALA A 16 13.69 -32.87 4.64
CA ALA A 16 14.46 -32.94 3.39
C ALA A 16 13.57 -32.84 2.13
N HIS A 17 12.41 -33.50 2.14
CA HIS A 17 11.44 -33.42 1.05
C HIS A 17 10.88 -31.99 0.88
N SER A 18 10.56 -31.32 1.97
CA SER A 18 10.10 -29.93 1.96
C SER A 18 11.15 -28.99 1.40
N PHE A 19 12.44 -29.15 1.76
CA PHE A 19 13.52 -28.36 1.19
C PHE A 19 13.69 -28.62 -0.31
N ALA A 20 13.72 -29.88 -0.74
CA ALA A 20 13.87 -30.26 -2.13
C ALA A 20 12.71 -29.76 -3.03
N ALA A 21 11.50 -29.62 -2.48
CA ALA A 21 10.34 -29.12 -3.21
C ALA A 21 10.31 -27.60 -3.41
N ARG A 22 11.22 -26.83 -2.78
CA ARG A 22 11.22 -25.36 -2.88
C ARG A 22 11.71 -24.93 -4.26
N LYS A 23 10.94 -24.04 -4.88
CA LYS A 23 11.32 -23.36 -6.11
C LYS A 23 11.46 -21.86 -5.84
N PRO A 24 12.33 -21.15 -6.58
CA PRO A 24 12.38 -19.70 -6.50
C PRO A 24 10.99 -19.08 -6.77
N VAL A 25 10.50 -18.30 -5.82
CA VAL A 25 9.20 -17.64 -5.93
C VAL A 25 9.30 -16.51 -6.94
N TYR A 26 8.49 -16.57 -8.00
CA TYR A 26 8.60 -15.68 -9.17
C TYR A 26 10.02 -15.64 -9.77
N GLY A 27 10.74 -16.77 -9.72
CA GLY A 27 12.07 -16.91 -10.33
C GLY A 27 13.24 -16.33 -9.52
N VAL A 28 12.98 -15.52 -8.49
CA VAL A 28 14.04 -14.81 -7.74
C VAL A 28 13.98 -15.00 -6.23
N GLY A 29 12.80 -15.23 -5.65
CA GLY A 29 12.64 -15.31 -4.20
C GLY A 29 13.07 -16.64 -3.61
N VAL A 30 14.00 -16.62 -2.67
CA VAL A 30 14.51 -17.81 -1.98
C VAL A 30 13.74 -18.01 -0.67
N ASN A 31 13.01 -19.13 -0.59
CA ASN A 31 12.47 -19.60 0.68
C ASN A 31 13.56 -20.37 1.45
N ASP A 32 14.25 -19.66 2.33
CA ASP A 32 15.32 -20.16 3.20
C ASP A 32 14.85 -20.42 4.64
N ALA A 33 13.54 -20.51 4.88
CA ALA A 33 13.00 -20.85 6.20
C ALA A 33 13.46 -22.23 6.66
N TRP A 34 13.88 -22.37 7.90
CA TRP A 34 14.13 -23.69 8.50
C TRP A 34 12.84 -24.46 8.83
N TYR A 35 11.68 -23.82 8.66
CA TYR A 35 10.35 -24.38 8.95
C TYR A 35 9.46 -24.43 7.70
N MET A 36 8.38 -25.23 7.76
CA MET A 36 7.36 -25.27 6.73
C MET A 36 6.53 -23.99 6.74
N VAL A 37 6.65 -23.15 5.71
CA VAL A 37 5.89 -21.89 5.59
C VAL A 37 4.38 -22.11 5.37
N CYS A 38 3.98 -23.31 4.97
CA CYS A 38 2.59 -23.77 4.93
C CYS A 38 2.49 -25.04 5.76
N ALA A 39 1.86 -24.98 6.93
CA ALA A 39 1.76 -26.08 7.88
C ALA A 39 0.29 -26.41 8.17
N THR A 40 -0.02 -27.67 8.44
CA THR A 40 -1.36 -28.08 8.87
C THR A 40 -1.52 -27.76 10.36
N ARG A 41 -2.60 -27.06 10.74
CA ARG A 41 -2.99 -26.81 12.13
C ARG A 41 -3.52 -28.09 12.78
N VAL A 42 -3.54 -28.08 14.11
CA VAL A 42 -4.37 -29.02 14.89
C VAL A 42 -5.83 -28.81 14.46
N GLY A 43 -6.48 -29.85 13.94
CA GLY A 43 -7.82 -29.77 13.32
C GLY A 43 -7.84 -29.79 11.78
N GLY A 44 -6.71 -29.98 11.11
CA GLY A 44 -6.65 -30.30 9.67
C GLY A 44 -6.64 -29.12 8.70
N ALA A 45 -6.86 -27.88 9.18
CA ALA A 45 -6.80 -26.68 8.34
C ALA A 45 -5.35 -26.29 8.01
N ARG A 46 -5.06 -25.91 6.76
CA ARG A 46 -3.73 -25.40 6.38
C ARG A 46 -3.56 -23.95 6.82
N ALA A 47 -2.49 -23.64 7.54
CA ALA A 47 -2.05 -22.30 7.88
C ALA A 47 -0.84 -21.90 7.03
N THR A 48 -0.81 -20.63 6.61
CA THR A 48 0.37 -20.03 5.98
C THR A 48 1.04 -19.11 6.98
N CYS A 49 2.37 -19.13 7.01
CA CYS A 49 3.19 -18.21 7.77
C CYS A 49 2.78 -16.76 7.44
N PRO A 50 2.44 -15.94 8.43
CA PRO A 50 1.90 -14.60 8.20
C PRO A 50 2.92 -13.66 7.54
N TYR A 51 4.22 -13.93 7.70
CA TYR A 51 5.31 -13.20 7.05
C TYR A 51 5.47 -13.58 5.58
N TYR A 52 5.11 -14.81 5.22
CA TYR A 52 5.33 -15.35 3.88
C TYR A 52 4.38 -14.74 2.85
N LEU A 53 3.13 -14.48 3.23
CA LEU A 53 2.16 -13.87 2.31
C LEU A 53 2.54 -12.44 1.88
N PRO A 54 2.91 -11.51 2.78
CA PRO A 54 3.43 -10.19 2.38
C PRO A 54 4.69 -10.27 1.50
N TRP A 55 5.64 -11.15 1.85
CA TRP A 55 6.86 -11.37 1.06
C TRP A 55 6.54 -11.85 -0.37
N THR A 56 5.73 -12.90 -0.51
CA THR A 56 5.33 -13.40 -1.82
C THR A 56 4.50 -12.38 -2.61
N ASN A 57 3.63 -11.61 -1.97
CA ASN A 57 2.87 -10.54 -2.63
C ASN A 57 3.77 -9.41 -3.12
N MET A 58 4.80 -9.04 -2.36
CA MET A 58 5.81 -8.08 -2.79
C MET A 58 6.55 -8.58 -4.04
N LEU A 59 7.03 -9.83 -4.02
CA LEU A 59 7.68 -10.44 -5.18
C LEU A 59 6.74 -10.54 -6.39
N LYS A 60 5.46 -10.88 -6.18
CA LYS A 60 4.44 -10.92 -7.24
C LYS A 60 4.32 -9.57 -7.95
N ARG A 61 4.25 -8.48 -7.17
CA ARG A 61 4.18 -7.12 -7.70
C ARG A 61 5.41 -6.79 -8.56
N CYS A 62 6.61 -7.25 -8.17
CA CYS A 62 7.86 -6.91 -8.86
C CYS A 62 8.23 -7.84 -10.03
N TYR A 63 7.82 -9.11 -10.00
CA TYR A 63 8.41 -10.14 -10.88
C TYR A 63 7.38 -11.04 -11.58
N SER A 64 6.07 -10.88 -11.31
CA SER A 64 5.04 -11.61 -12.04
C SER A 64 4.59 -10.82 -13.28
N LEU A 65 5.09 -11.21 -14.47
CA LEU A 65 4.70 -10.59 -15.75
C LEU A 65 3.16 -10.54 -15.93
N PRO A 66 2.39 -11.63 -15.74
CA PRO A 66 0.93 -11.56 -15.89
C PRO A 66 0.25 -10.64 -14.87
N PHE A 67 0.87 -10.42 -13.71
CA PHE A 67 0.34 -9.47 -12.74
C PHE A 67 0.63 -8.03 -13.16
N GLN A 68 1.83 -7.74 -13.66
CA GLN A 68 2.23 -6.41 -14.10
C GLN A 68 1.46 -5.98 -15.36
N GLU A 69 1.13 -6.89 -16.28
CA GLU A 69 0.24 -6.62 -17.41
C GLU A 69 -1.14 -6.12 -16.95
N ARG A 70 -1.70 -6.74 -15.91
CA ARG A 70 -2.98 -6.32 -15.30
C ARG A 70 -2.85 -5.12 -14.38
N GLN A 71 -1.66 -4.85 -13.85
CA GLN A 71 -1.38 -3.79 -12.90
C GLN A 71 -0.11 -3.02 -13.31
N PRO A 72 -0.18 -2.20 -14.39
CA PRO A 72 0.99 -1.55 -14.97
C PRO A 72 1.73 -0.59 -14.03
N THR A 73 1.08 -0.16 -12.94
CA THR A 73 1.71 0.65 -11.89
C THR A 73 2.93 -0.02 -11.27
N TYR A 74 2.98 -1.36 -11.29
CA TYR A 74 4.11 -2.14 -10.79
C TYR A 74 5.20 -2.41 -11.83
N LEU A 75 5.04 -1.98 -13.09
CA LEU A 75 6.13 -2.06 -14.07
C LEU A 75 7.36 -1.30 -13.57
N GLY A 76 8.53 -1.93 -13.75
CA GLY A 76 9.81 -1.46 -13.26
C GLY A 76 10.02 -1.56 -11.75
N CYS A 77 9.08 -2.14 -10.99
CA CYS A 77 9.29 -2.36 -9.56
C CYS A 77 10.28 -3.50 -9.30
N SER A 78 11.11 -3.33 -8.28
CA SER A 78 12.12 -4.29 -7.85
C SER A 78 12.16 -4.40 -6.33
N VAL A 79 12.92 -5.37 -5.83
CA VAL A 79 13.15 -5.63 -4.40
C VAL A 79 14.65 -5.56 -4.15
N VAL A 80 15.08 -4.97 -3.03
CA VAL A 80 16.49 -4.99 -2.61
C VAL A 80 17.00 -6.43 -2.46
N PRO A 81 18.27 -6.73 -2.78
CA PRO A 81 18.78 -8.10 -2.82
C PRO A 81 18.55 -8.89 -1.52
N GLU A 82 18.66 -8.22 -0.36
CA GLU A 82 18.52 -8.88 0.94
C GLU A 82 17.10 -9.41 1.14
N TRP A 83 16.09 -8.75 0.58
CA TRP A 83 14.68 -9.15 0.68
C TRP A 83 14.27 -10.21 -0.34
N LEU A 84 15.19 -10.66 -1.20
CA LEU A 84 15.01 -11.89 -1.97
C LEU A 84 15.15 -13.14 -1.08
N SER A 85 15.78 -13.03 0.10
CA SER A 85 15.70 -14.04 1.17
C SER A 85 14.41 -13.83 1.96
N PHE A 86 13.62 -14.90 2.09
CA PHE A 86 12.41 -14.86 2.91
C PHE A 86 12.74 -14.59 4.39
N MET A 87 13.77 -15.23 4.93
CA MET A 87 14.13 -15.08 6.33
C MET A 87 14.68 -13.70 6.67
N ALA A 88 15.41 -13.06 5.77
CA ALA A 88 15.87 -11.68 5.92
C ALA A 88 14.68 -10.70 5.91
N PHE A 89 13.74 -10.85 4.96
CA PHE A 89 12.50 -10.07 4.95
C PHE A 89 11.68 -10.29 6.23
N ARG A 90 11.52 -11.54 6.67
CA ARG A 90 10.81 -11.89 7.92
C ARG A 90 11.46 -11.20 9.13
N ALA A 91 12.78 -11.25 9.25
CA ALA A 91 13.50 -10.64 10.37
C ALA A 91 13.25 -9.13 10.43
N TRP A 92 13.29 -8.45 9.28
CA TRP A 92 12.90 -7.04 9.20
C TRP A 92 11.42 -6.85 9.60
N MET A 93 10.50 -7.58 8.96
CA MET A 93 9.06 -7.43 9.18
C MET A 93 8.66 -7.67 10.63
N ALA A 94 9.26 -8.64 11.33
CA ALA A 94 8.98 -8.94 12.73
C ALA A 94 9.34 -7.79 13.70
N SER A 95 10.21 -6.87 13.27
CA SER A 95 10.54 -5.67 14.05
C SER A 95 9.60 -4.49 13.78
N GLN A 96 8.64 -4.63 12.85
CA GLN A 96 7.71 -3.57 12.46
C GLN A 96 6.33 -3.78 13.10
N ASP A 97 5.53 -2.72 13.17
CA ASP A 97 4.11 -2.81 13.53
C ASP A 97 3.27 -3.20 12.30
N TRP A 98 3.32 -4.48 11.93
CA TRP A 98 2.84 -5.02 10.66
C TRP A 98 1.44 -5.66 10.72
N TYR A 99 0.97 -6.04 11.90
CA TYR A 99 -0.25 -6.83 12.03
C TYR A 99 -1.48 -6.07 11.51
N GLY A 100 -2.25 -6.70 10.61
CA GLY A 100 -3.42 -6.09 9.97
C GLY A 100 -3.11 -4.92 9.03
N LYS A 101 -1.85 -4.72 8.64
CA LYS A 101 -1.40 -3.61 7.78
C LYS A 101 -0.84 -4.09 6.44
N ASP A 102 -0.85 -3.18 5.48
CA ASP A 102 -0.31 -3.39 4.14
C ASP A 102 1.15 -2.89 4.08
N LEU A 103 2.03 -3.67 3.44
CA LEU A 103 3.36 -3.21 3.06
C LEU A 103 3.25 -2.21 1.92
N ASP A 104 3.69 -0.98 2.16
CA ASP A 104 3.71 0.11 1.20
C ASP A 104 5.15 0.58 0.93
N LYS A 105 5.45 0.99 -0.31
CA LYS A 105 6.79 1.46 -0.73
C LYS A 105 6.80 2.93 -1.20
N ASP A 106 5.63 3.55 -1.29
CA ASP A 106 5.41 4.80 -2.02
C ASP A 106 5.14 5.97 -1.07
N ILE A 107 4.57 5.70 0.10
CA ILE A 107 4.15 6.72 1.05
C ILE A 107 5.34 7.54 1.56
N LEU A 108 6.48 6.89 1.82
CA LEU A 108 7.68 7.57 2.29
C LEU A 108 8.44 8.27 1.16
N VAL A 109 8.43 7.67 -0.04
CA VAL A 109 9.16 8.15 -1.22
C VAL A 109 8.24 8.06 -2.44
N PRO A 110 7.51 9.14 -2.78
CA PRO A 110 6.60 9.14 -3.91
C PRO A 110 7.30 8.79 -5.23
N GLY A 111 6.70 7.88 -6.01
CA GLY A 111 7.25 7.41 -7.27
C GLY A 111 8.34 6.35 -7.15
N ASN A 112 8.66 5.91 -5.93
CA ASN A 112 9.62 4.84 -5.70
C ASN A 112 9.22 3.52 -6.37
N LYS A 113 10.22 2.83 -6.92
CA LYS A 113 10.05 1.53 -7.58
C LYS A 113 10.74 0.38 -6.83
N THR A 114 11.50 0.67 -5.77
CA THR A 114 12.28 -0.35 -5.07
C THR A 114 11.70 -0.63 -3.69
N TYR A 115 11.26 -1.86 -3.45
CA TYR A 115 10.91 -2.35 -2.12
C TYR A 115 12.18 -2.60 -1.31
N GLY A 116 12.27 -1.99 -0.12
CA GLY A 116 13.39 -2.18 0.80
C GLY A 116 13.14 -1.52 2.16
N PRO A 117 14.00 -1.79 3.16
CA PRO A 117 13.77 -1.37 4.55
C PRO A 117 13.77 0.15 4.75
N GLY A 118 14.47 0.90 3.88
CA GLY A 118 14.52 2.36 3.93
C GLY A 118 13.35 3.07 3.24
N THR A 119 12.64 2.39 2.34
CA THR A 119 11.55 2.97 1.54
C THR A 119 10.18 2.42 1.92
N CYS A 120 10.14 1.24 2.55
CA CYS A 120 8.91 0.57 2.91
C CYS A 120 8.49 0.77 4.36
N VAL A 121 7.18 0.73 4.58
CA VAL A 121 6.54 0.80 5.89
C VAL A 121 5.22 0.05 5.87
N PHE A 122 4.79 -0.47 7.01
CA PHE A 122 3.46 -1.05 7.17
C PHE A 122 2.46 0.03 7.59
N ILE A 123 1.40 0.19 6.79
CA ILE A 123 0.34 1.18 7.03
C ILE A 123 -1.04 0.54 6.98
N SER A 124 -2.01 1.15 7.66
CA SER A 124 -3.38 0.66 7.60
C SER A 124 -3.91 0.69 6.16
N ARG A 125 -4.82 -0.23 5.82
CA ARG A 125 -5.48 -0.25 4.51
C ARG A 125 -6.19 1.09 4.20
N ALA A 126 -6.72 1.76 5.23
CA ALA A 126 -7.35 3.07 5.10
C ALA A 126 -6.31 4.14 4.67
N THR A 127 -5.16 4.17 5.33
CA THR A 127 -4.04 5.06 4.98
C THR A 127 -3.51 4.76 3.58
N ASN A 128 -3.31 3.49 3.24
CA ASN A 128 -2.82 3.06 1.93
C ASN A 128 -3.76 3.49 0.79
N SER A 129 -5.07 3.34 1.01
CA SER A 129 -6.09 3.74 0.04
C SER A 129 -6.21 5.25 -0.11
N LEU A 130 -5.75 6.02 0.88
CA LEU A 130 -5.94 7.47 0.93
C LEU A 130 -5.18 8.19 -0.18
N LEU A 131 -3.98 7.73 -0.53
CA LEU A 131 -3.15 8.37 -1.56
C LEU A 131 -3.39 7.80 -2.96
N ASN A 132 -4.24 6.79 -3.09
CA ASN A 132 -4.52 6.17 -4.37
C ASN A 132 -5.30 7.15 -5.29
N THR A 133 -4.78 7.33 -6.50
CA THR A 133 -5.36 8.21 -7.51
C THR A 133 -6.26 7.48 -8.51
N ASN A 134 -6.20 6.14 -8.56
CA ASN A 134 -6.91 5.28 -9.51
C ASN A 134 -6.82 5.76 -10.98
N GLY A 135 -5.66 6.29 -11.39
CA GLY A 135 -5.49 6.94 -12.70
C GLY A 135 -5.92 6.08 -13.89
N ALA A 136 -5.66 4.77 -13.85
CA ALA A 136 -6.01 3.85 -14.94
C ALA A 136 -7.51 3.61 -15.13
N VAL A 137 -8.32 3.83 -14.09
CA VAL A 137 -9.79 3.64 -14.13
C VAL A 137 -10.52 4.98 -14.30
N ARG A 138 -9.79 6.10 -14.20
CA ARG A 138 -10.39 7.43 -14.25
C ARG A 138 -10.69 7.83 -15.70
N GLY A 139 -11.83 8.47 -15.91
CA GLY A 139 -12.15 9.14 -17.17
C GLY A 139 -11.33 10.43 -17.36
N ALA A 140 -11.78 11.30 -18.27
CA ALA A 140 -11.06 12.52 -18.64
C ALA A 140 -10.94 13.59 -17.52
N HIS A 141 -11.72 13.48 -16.45
CA HIS A 141 -11.79 14.51 -15.42
C HIS A 141 -10.74 14.32 -14.30
N PRO A 142 -10.37 15.42 -13.60
CA PRO A 142 -9.50 15.35 -12.43
C PRO A 142 -10.04 14.40 -11.36
N GLN A 143 -9.16 13.97 -10.45
CA GLN A 143 -9.56 13.08 -9.36
C GLN A 143 -10.67 13.73 -8.52
N GLY A 144 -11.70 12.95 -8.20
CA GLY A 144 -12.84 13.42 -7.41
C GLY A 144 -13.83 14.29 -8.18
N VAL A 145 -13.66 14.47 -9.50
CA VAL A 145 -14.56 15.24 -10.36
C VAL A 145 -15.28 14.33 -11.34
N TYR A 146 -16.59 14.53 -11.49
CA TYR A 146 -17.45 13.75 -12.39
C TYR A 146 -18.42 14.66 -13.13
N SER A 147 -18.76 14.34 -14.38
CA SER A 147 -19.83 15.01 -15.10
C SER A 147 -21.20 14.61 -14.55
N HIS A 148 -22.11 15.57 -14.46
CA HIS A 148 -23.50 15.37 -14.05
C HIS A 148 -24.43 15.53 -15.25
N ARG A 149 -25.59 14.85 -15.21
CA ARG A 149 -26.62 14.92 -16.26
C ARG A 149 -27.13 16.33 -16.58
N SER A 150 -26.94 17.28 -15.65
CA SER A 150 -27.30 18.69 -15.85
C SER A 150 -26.25 19.50 -16.64
N GLY A 151 -25.18 18.87 -17.14
CA GLY A 151 -24.05 19.57 -17.79
C GLY A 151 -23.07 20.22 -16.82
N ARG A 152 -23.25 20.02 -15.50
CA ARG A 152 -22.39 20.56 -14.43
C ARG A 152 -21.42 19.48 -13.91
N TYR A 153 -20.48 19.87 -13.06
CA TYR A 153 -19.44 18.99 -12.53
C TYR A 153 -19.60 18.76 -11.03
N VAL A 154 -19.66 17.50 -10.61
CA VAL A 154 -19.73 17.10 -9.20
C VAL A 154 -18.32 17.00 -8.64
N ALA A 155 -18.10 17.60 -7.48
CA ALA A 155 -16.96 17.31 -6.63
C ALA A 155 -17.36 16.25 -5.59
N GLN A 156 -16.56 15.20 -5.44
CA GLN A 156 -16.80 14.11 -4.50
C GLN A 156 -15.51 13.73 -3.77
N CYS A 157 -15.59 13.60 -2.44
CA CYS A 157 -14.47 13.16 -1.61
C CYS A 157 -14.85 11.93 -0.76
N ASN A 158 -13.86 11.13 -0.40
CA ASN A 158 -14.03 10.07 0.59
C ASN A 158 -13.70 10.63 1.97
N ILE A 159 -14.72 10.75 2.83
CA ILE A 159 -14.60 11.25 4.20
C ILE A 159 -15.03 10.10 5.12
N ASN A 160 -14.17 9.68 6.05
CA ASN A 160 -14.45 8.58 7.00
C ASN A 160 -14.96 7.30 6.31
N GLY A 161 -14.37 6.95 5.17
CA GLY A 161 -14.73 5.76 4.39
C GLY A 161 -16.03 5.88 3.58
N ARG A 162 -16.72 7.03 3.60
CA ARG A 162 -17.94 7.28 2.84
C ARG A 162 -17.68 8.25 1.69
N ARG A 163 -18.27 7.97 0.53
CA ARG A 163 -18.28 8.89 -0.61
C ARG A 163 -19.28 10.02 -0.32
N VAL A 164 -18.79 11.24 -0.26
CA VAL A 164 -19.58 12.44 0.01
C VAL A 164 -19.53 13.35 -1.20
N CYS A 165 -20.70 13.71 -1.74
CA CYS A 165 -20.83 14.79 -2.71
C CYS A 165 -20.63 16.12 -1.95
N ILE A 166 -19.59 16.87 -2.33
CA ILE A 166 -19.21 18.12 -1.66
C ILE A 166 -19.58 19.36 -2.47
N GLY A 167 -20.20 19.20 -3.64
CA GLY A 167 -20.77 20.30 -4.41
C GLY A 167 -20.99 19.99 -5.88
N LEU A 168 -21.66 20.92 -6.55
CA LEU A 168 -21.91 20.92 -8.00
C LEU A 168 -21.48 22.28 -8.57
N TYR A 169 -20.64 22.25 -9.62
CA TYR A 169 -19.92 23.40 -10.16
C TYR A 169 -20.08 23.52 -11.67
N ASN A 170 -19.79 24.69 -12.23
CA ASN A 170 -19.97 24.93 -13.66
C ASN A 170 -18.78 24.44 -14.48
N THR A 171 -17.60 24.42 -13.88
CA THR A 171 -16.37 23.95 -14.53
C THR A 171 -15.73 22.79 -13.75
N PRO A 172 -14.97 21.91 -14.42
CA PRO A 172 -14.23 20.86 -13.74
C PRO A 172 -13.11 21.42 -12.86
N GLU A 173 -12.56 22.59 -13.17
CA GLU A 173 -11.53 23.28 -12.40
C GLU A 173 -12.06 23.75 -11.04
N GLU A 174 -13.25 24.36 -11.01
CA GLU A 174 -13.95 24.74 -9.77
C GLU A 174 -14.20 23.51 -8.89
N ALA A 175 -14.77 22.46 -9.48
CA ALA A 175 -15.03 21.21 -8.77
C ALA A 175 -13.74 20.59 -8.22
N PHE A 176 -12.66 20.64 -9.00
CA PHE A 176 -11.36 20.11 -8.57
C PHE A 176 -10.73 20.94 -7.45
N GLY A 177 -10.88 22.28 -7.46
CA GLY A 177 -10.43 23.15 -6.38
C GLY A 177 -11.08 22.76 -5.04
N VAL A 178 -12.39 22.54 -5.04
CA VAL A 178 -13.13 22.10 -3.84
C VAL A 178 -12.73 20.68 -3.42
N TYR A 179 -12.56 19.77 -4.38
CA TYR A 179 -12.03 18.44 -4.10
C TYR A 179 -10.66 18.50 -3.42
N ARG A 180 -9.72 19.30 -3.94
CA ARG A 180 -8.37 19.44 -3.38
C ARG A 180 -8.40 19.97 -1.95
N ALA A 181 -9.21 20.99 -1.68
CA ALA A 181 -9.37 21.54 -0.34
C ALA A 181 -9.89 20.47 0.63
N CYS A 182 -10.96 19.76 0.26
CA CYS A 182 -11.51 18.68 1.08
C CYS A 182 -10.49 17.54 1.28
N LYS A 183 -9.82 17.11 0.20
CA LYS A 183 -8.82 16.04 0.25
C LYS A 183 -7.62 16.43 1.13
N SER A 184 -7.20 17.69 1.09
CA SER A 184 -6.13 18.23 1.94
C SER A 184 -6.46 18.05 3.43
N VAL A 185 -7.69 18.41 3.84
CA VAL A 185 -8.17 18.26 5.22
C VAL A 185 -8.20 16.78 5.62
N VAL A 186 -8.79 15.91 4.79
CA VAL A 186 -8.87 14.47 5.09
C VAL A 186 -7.47 13.85 5.25
N VAL A 187 -6.51 14.24 4.40
CA VAL A 187 -5.14 13.74 4.52
C VAL A 187 -4.44 14.29 5.76
N TRP A 188 -4.67 15.56 6.10
CA TRP A 188 -4.14 16.18 7.31
C TRP A 188 -4.66 15.50 8.58
N GLU A 189 -5.96 15.22 8.66
CA GLU A 189 -6.56 14.50 9.78
C GLU A 189 -5.97 13.09 9.90
N ALA A 190 -5.88 12.36 8.78
CA ALA A 190 -5.26 11.03 8.75
C ALA A 190 -3.79 11.07 9.18
N ALA A 191 -3.04 12.12 8.84
CA ALA A 191 -1.66 12.32 9.27
C ALA A 191 -1.54 12.44 10.79
N ASN A 192 -2.46 13.16 11.43
CA ASN A 192 -2.45 13.35 12.88
C ASN A 192 -2.81 12.11 13.68
N LEU A 193 -3.44 11.11 13.04
CA LEU A 193 -3.69 9.80 13.63
C LEU A 193 -2.51 8.82 13.50
N GLN A 194 -1.46 9.17 12.76
CA GLN A 194 -0.32 8.27 12.57
C GLN A 194 0.62 8.28 13.77
N THR A 195 1.00 7.08 14.21
CA THR A 195 2.03 6.87 15.24
C THR A 195 3.44 6.89 14.67
N ASP A 196 3.63 6.43 13.42
CA ASP A 196 4.94 6.50 12.75
C ASP A 196 5.20 7.94 12.26
N PRO A 197 6.24 8.63 12.79
CA PRO A 197 6.52 10.02 12.44
C PRO A 197 6.90 10.21 10.96
N ARG A 198 7.46 9.18 10.31
CA ARG A 198 7.81 9.22 8.88
C ARG A 198 6.55 9.23 8.02
N VAL A 199 5.57 8.40 8.38
CA VAL A 199 4.25 8.35 7.71
C VAL A 199 3.50 9.66 7.95
N LYS A 200 3.49 10.17 9.19
CA LYS A 200 2.91 11.48 9.52
C LYS A 200 3.51 12.59 8.65
N ALA A 201 4.84 12.70 8.61
CA ALA A 201 5.54 13.72 7.83
C ALA A 201 5.27 13.60 6.33
N ALA A 202 5.18 12.38 5.78
CA ALA A 202 4.81 12.15 4.39
C ALA A 202 3.39 12.65 4.07
N LEU A 203 2.41 12.30 4.91
CA LEU A 203 1.02 12.71 4.70
C LEU A 203 0.83 14.23 4.85
N LEU A 204 1.51 14.87 5.81
CA LEU A 204 1.48 16.33 5.95
C LEU A 204 2.04 17.04 4.71
N ARG A 205 3.15 16.54 4.15
CA ARG A 205 3.71 17.07 2.88
C ARG A 205 2.72 16.93 1.73
N TYR A 206 2.06 15.79 1.62
CA TYR A 206 1.03 15.56 0.59
C TYR A 206 -0.16 16.51 0.75
N SER A 207 -0.67 16.67 1.98
CA SER A 207 -1.77 17.60 2.31
C SER A 207 -1.42 19.06 1.95
N ALA A 208 -0.22 19.53 2.31
CA ALA A 208 0.25 20.87 1.97
C ALA A 208 0.31 21.10 0.45
N GLY A 209 0.79 20.12 -0.32
CA GLY A 209 0.81 20.19 -1.79
C GLY A 209 -0.60 20.29 -2.41
N LEU A 210 -1.62 19.72 -1.77
CA LEU A 210 -3.00 19.88 -2.21
C LEU A 210 -3.55 21.28 -1.91
N GLY A 211 -3.17 21.91 -0.79
CA GLY A 211 -3.66 23.23 -0.38
C GLY A 211 -3.05 24.42 -1.13
N GLY A 212 -1.82 24.29 -1.67
CA GLY A 212 -1.10 25.39 -2.34
C GLY A 212 -1.63 25.84 -3.71
N GLY A 213 -2.86 25.50 -4.09
CA GLY A 213 -3.43 25.79 -5.41
C GLY A 213 -4.19 27.11 -5.55
N SER A 214 -4.33 27.90 -4.49
CA SER A 214 -5.13 29.14 -4.50
C SER A 214 -4.42 30.28 -3.78
N THR A 215 -3.33 30.79 -4.37
CA THR A 215 -2.86 32.16 -4.14
C THR A 215 -2.19 32.68 -5.43
N SER A 216 -3.01 33.00 -6.44
CA SER A 216 -2.70 34.15 -7.29
C SER A 216 -3.68 35.25 -6.89
N SER A 217 -3.34 35.98 -5.82
CA SER A 217 -3.98 37.28 -5.59
C SER A 217 -3.48 38.21 -6.68
N ALA A 218 -4.42 38.74 -7.44
CA ALA A 218 -4.23 40.00 -8.14
C ALA A 218 -3.73 41.05 -7.13
N ALA A 219 -2.63 41.69 -7.48
CA ALA A 219 -2.25 43.03 -7.06
C ALA A 219 -1.54 43.68 -8.24
#